data_AF-A0A4C1Z568-F1
#
_entry.id   AF-A0A4C1Z568-F1
#
_cell.length_a   1.000
_cell.length_b   1.000
_cell.length_c   1.000
_cell.angle_alpha   90.00
_cell.angle_beta   90.00
_cell.angle_gamma   90.00
#
_symmetry.space_group_name_H-M   'P 1'
#
loop_
_entity.id
_entity.type
_entity.pdbx_description
1 polymer ?
#
loop_
_entity_poly.entity_id
_entity_poly.type
_entity_poly.pdbx_seq_one_letter_code
_entity_poly.pdbx_strand_id
1 'polypeptide(L)'
;MEQTYTQHSMRLTIHQIMQKNGEKVNYKRTKRKPEKDPSWKKSNKKPYNRTSNKLEIRKNNEVKTLSIDIDLLYDAEKLLQKACQQQSFPQEISDLRNGKTISTRSRLYKLSIEMHDNIMRIKTRIGRADDLTEMQKHPPILSGDHHITRLYIEHTHRQLHHAGAEATINECRQRYYITRIRTVTRDIIRRCIPCRIKRASPRLTSHGGPPLEQVGTSPTPVHLHGDRLLRAANSENRSNYE
;
A
#
# COMPACT_ATOMS: atom_id res chain seq x y z
N MET A 1 -16.76 -17.17 27.35
CA MET A 1 -16.79 -15.71 27.53
C MET A 1 -15.39 -15.09 27.55
N GLU A 2 -14.38 -15.63 26.84
CA GLU A 2 -13.03 -15.03 26.79
C GLU A 2 -12.28 -15.39 25.49
N GLN A 3 -12.80 -15.00 24.31
CA GLN A 3 -12.05 -15.18 23.04
C GLN A 3 -12.12 -13.99 22.06
N THR A 4 -12.63 -12.83 22.45
CA THR A 4 -12.73 -11.64 21.57
C THR A 4 -11.60 -10.62 21.75
N TYR A 5 -10.63 -10.88 22.64
CA TYR A 5 -9.65 -9.87 23.06
C TYR A 5 -8.37 -9.78 22.18
N THR A 6 -8.18 -10.66 21.19
CA THR A 6 -6.93 -10.70 20.39
C THR A 6 -7.00 -10.10 18.98
N GLN A 7 -8.18 -9.66 18.50
CA GLN A 7 -8.30 -8.89 17.24
C GLN A 7 -8.43 -7.37 17.43
N HIS A 8 -8.48 -6.89 18.68
CA HIS A 8 -8.74 -5.47 18.97
C HIS A 8 -7.50 -4.55 18.93
N SER A 9 -6.33 -5.05 18.50
CA SER A 9 -5.08 -4.26 18.40
C SER A 9 -4.88 -3.56 17.04
N MET A 10 -5.80 -3.72 16.07
CA MET A 10 -5.65 -3.18 14.69
C MET A 10 -6.75 -2.18 14.30
N ARG A 11 -7.12 -1.26 15.20
CA ARG A 11 -8.01 -0.13 14.88
C ARG A 11 -7.20 1.13 14.55
N LEU A 12 -6.68 1.18 13.32
CA LEU A 12 -6.22 2.44 12.72
C LEU A 12 -7.28 2.91 11.72
N THR A 13 -7.93 4.02 12.05
CA THR A 13 -8.98 4.66 11.25
C THR A 13 -8.33 5.53 10.16
N ILE A 14 -9.03 5.74 9.03
CA ILE A 14 -8.51 6.55 7.90
C ILE A 14 -8.06 7.94 8.38
N HIS A 15 -8.70 8.48 9.41
CA HIS A 15 -8.33 9.76 10.04
C HIS A 15 -6.87 9.80 10.55
N GLN A 16 -6.39 8.74 11.22
CA GLN A 16 -5.01 8.68 11.71
C GLN A 16 -3.98 8.63 10.57
N ILE A 17 -4.38 8.13 9.38
CA ILE A 17 -3.54 8.12 8.18
C ILE A 17 -3.45 9.53 7.55
N MET A 18 -4.46 10.37 7.74
CA MET A 18 -4.51 11.74 7.19
C MET A 18 -3.85 12.80 8.08
N GLN A 19 -3.46 12.46 9.31
CA GLN A 19 -2.60 13.34 10.10
C GLN A 19 -1.24 13.44 9.41
N LYS A 20 -0.90 14.67 8.99
CA LYS A 20 0.26 15.00 8.16
C LYS A 20 1.54 14.37 8.71
N ASN A 21 2.08 13.37 7.99
CA ASN A 21 3.51 13.07 8.04
C ASN A 21 4.27 14.25 7.41
N GLY A 22 4.45 15.31 8.20
CA GLY A 22 5.10 16.56 7.85
C GLY A 22 6.62 16.54 8.03
N GLU A 23 7.23 15.38 8.24
CA GLU A 23 8.68 15.28 8.34
C GLU A 23 9.31 15.26 6.94
N LYS A 24 9.58 16.46 6.41
CA LYS A 24 10.48 16.62 5.28
C LYS A 24 11.90 16.24 5.73
N VAL A 25 12.32 15.02 5.39
CA VAL A 25 13.72 14.60 5.57
C VAL A 25 14.56 15.27 4.47
N ASN A 26 15.22 16.38 4.80
CA ASN A 26 16.15 17.06 3.90
C ASN A 26 17.44 16.24 3.81
N TYR A 27 17.59 15.43 2.76
CA TYR A 27 18.90 14.85 2.43
C TYR A 27 19.79 15.97 1.85
N LYS A 28 20.71 16.50 2.66
CA LYS A 28 21.80 17.31 2.12
C LYS A 28 22.71 16.37 1.32
N ARG A 29 22.66 16.46 -0.01
CA ARG A 29 23.64 15.82 -0.89
C ARG A 29 25.03 16.32 -0.48
N THR A 30 25.83 15.47 0.13
CA THR A 30 27.22 15.79 0.45
C THR A 30 27.96 16.01 -0.86
N LYS A 31 28.44 17.23 -1.08
CA LYS A 31 29.29 17.58 -2.21
C LYS A 31 30.52 16.67 -2.14
N ARG A 32 30.87 15.97 -3.24
CA ARG A 32 32.12 15.20 -3.30
C ARG A 32 33.26 16.15 -2.96
N LYS A 33 34.08 15.81 -1.96
CA LYS A 33 35.32 16.55 -1.71
C LYS A 33 36.18 16.41 -2.98
N PRO A 34 36.68 17.51 -3.56
CA PRO A 34 37.69 17.40 -4.60
C PRO A 34 38.89 16.65 -4.01
N GLU A 35 39.45 15.81 -4.87
CA GLU A 35 40.61 14.97 -4.62
C GLU A 35 41.77 15.86 -4.10
N LYS A 36 42.42 15.38 -3.05
CA LYS A 36 43.37 16.13 -2.20
C LYS A 36 44.39 16.92 -3.02
N ASP A 37 44.57 18.19 -2.66
CA ASP A 37 45.87 18.85 -2.79
C ASP A 37 46.63 18.70 -1.45
N PRO A 38 47.93 18.38 -1.42
CA PRO A 38 48.65 18.10 -0.20
C PRO A 38 49.13 19.40 0.48
N SER A 39 48.80 19.46 1.77
CA SER A 39 49.78 19.64 2.86
C SER A 39 49.96 21.00 3.58
N TRP A 40 49.94 20.84 4.91
CA TRP A 40 50.61 21.56 6.00
C TRP A 40 50.48 23.08 6.25
N LYS A 41 49.66 23.87 5.54
CA LYS A 41 49.33 25.22 6.06
C LYS A 41 48.40 25.13 7.28
N LYS A 42 48.96 25.33 8.47
CA LYS A 42 48.21 25.58 9.71
C LYS A 42 47.38 26.85 9.51
N SER A 43 46.12 26.69 9.07
CA SER A 43 45.18 27.81 9.11
C SER A 43 44.89 28.12 10.57
N ASN A 44 45.21 29.35 11.02
CA ASN A 44 44.71 29.88 12.29
C ASN A 44 43.17 29.91 12.24
N LYS A 45 42.53 28.81 12.62
CA LYS A 45 41.08 28.77 12.77
C LYS A 45 40.76 29.59 14.01
N LYS A 46 40.11 30.75 13.82
CA LYS A 46 39.52 31.50 14.92
C LYS A 46 38.72 30.53 15.80
N PRO A 47 38.82 30.63 17.14
CA PRO A 47 38.04 29.78 18.02
C PRO A 47 36.57 29.97 17.67
N TYR A 48 35.92 28.85 17.31
CA TYR A 48 34.49 28.83 17.07
C TYR A 48 33.80 29.10 18.41
N ASN A 49 33.40 30.35 18.65
CA ASN A 49 32.55 30.69 19.77
C ASN A 49 31.20 30.04 19.50
N ARG A 50 30.94 28.92 20.17
CA ARG A 50 29.62 28.31 20.26
C ARG A 50 28.76 29.31 21.02
N THR A 51 28.12 30.23 20.33
CA THR A 51 26.98 30.95 20.89
C THR A 51 25.96 29.88 21.25
N SER A 52 25.92 29.55 22.53
CA SER A 52 24.84 28.80 23.14
C SER A 52 23.60 29.66 22.95
N ASN A 53 22.93 29.50 21.81
CA ASN A 53 21.55 29.92 21.70
C ASN A 53 20.84 29.14 22.80
N LYS A 54 20.64 29.79 23.94
CA LYS A 54 19.75 29.33 24.99
C LYS A 54 18.42 29.17 24.28
N LEU A 55 18.12 27.92 23.90
CA LEU A 55 16.80 27.56 23.39
C LEU A 55 15.86 27.95 24.52
N GLU A 56 15.25 29.12 24.41
CA GLU A 56 14.10 29.44 25.22
C GLU A 56 13.08 28.38 24.86
N ILE A 57 12.99 27.37 25.73
CA ILE A 57 11.90 26.42 25.74
C ILE A 57 10.68 27.30 25.98
N ARG A 58 10.02 27.71 24.90
CA ARG A 58 8.71 28.35 24.97
C ARG A 58 7.89 27.43 25.88
N LYS A 59 7.43 27.95 27.02
CA LYS A 59 6.48 27.24 27.87
C LYS A 59 5.35 26.81 26.94
N ASN A 60 5.28 25.52 26.65
CA ASN A 60 4.21 24.99 25.82
C ASN A 60 2.93 25.40 26.53
N ASN A 61 2.15 26.31 25.92
CA ASN A 61 0.78 26.52 26.34
C ASN A 61 0.17 25.14 26.49
N GLU A 62 -0.41 24.84 27.65
CA GLU A 62 -1.07 23.56 27.93
C GLU A 62 -2.05 23.29 26.79
N VAL A 63 -1.62 22.49 25.81
CA VAL A 63 -2.45 22.09 24.70
C VAL A 63 -3.47 21.18 25.35
N LYS A 64 -4.70 21.68 25.55
CA LYS A 64 -5.83 20.84 25.95
C LYS A 64 -5.98 19.77 24.89
N THR A 65 -5.41 18.60 25.13
CA THR A 65 -5.61 17.42 24.30
C THR A 65 -7.02 16.93 24.57
N LEU A 66 -7.97 17.34 23.73
CA LEU A 66 -9.29 16.73 23.70
C LEU A 66 -9.11 15.27 23.30
N SER A 67 -9.63 14.36 24.11
CA SER A 67 -9.66 12.93 23.78
C SER A 67 -10.51 12.74 22.52
N ILE A 68 -9.93 12.09 21.50
CA ILE A 68 -10.62 11.81 20.25
C ILE A 68 -11.68 10.74 20.53
N ASP A 69 -12.94 11.08 20.35
CA ASP A 69 -14.06 10.15 20.50
C ASP A 69 -14.13 9.15 19.34
N ILE A 70 -14.59 7.94 19.63
CA ILE A 70 -14.75 6.85 18.66
C ILE A 70 -15.82 7.22 17.62
N ASP A 71 -16.91 7.85 18.07
CA ASP A 71 -18.00 8.27 17.20
C ASP A 71 -17.52 9.33 16.20
N LEU A 72 -16.69 10.28 16.66
CA LEU A 72 -16.07 11.28 15.81
C LEU A 72 -15.16 10.63 14.74
N LEU A 73 -14.42 9.58 15.09
CA LEU A 73 -13.58 8.86 14.13
C LEU A 73 -14.43 8.15 13.07
N TYR A 74 -15.55 7.56 13.46
CA TYR A 74 -16.46 6.88 12.56
C TYR A 74 -17.12 7.86 11.58
N ASP A 75 -17.54 9.02 12.06
CA ASP A 75 -18.09 10.09 11.22
C ASP A 75 -17.05 10.68 10.27
N ALA A 76 -15.83 10.91 10.77
CA ALA A 76 -14.72 11.34 9.93
C ALA A 76 -14.45 10.31 8.81
N GLU A 77 -14.45 9.03 9.13
CA GLU A 77 -14.27 7.96 8.13
C GLU A 77 -15.39 7.98 7.07
N LYS A 78 -16.65 8.06 7.50
CA LYS A 78 -17.81 8.18 6.60
C LYS A 78 -17.69 9.39 5.68
N LEU A 79 -17.26 10.54 6.19
CA LEU A 79 -17.06 11.76 5.40
C LEU A 79 -15.99 11.55 4.31
N LEU A 80 -14.89 10.89 4.65
CA LEU A 80 -13.83 10.59 3.69
C LEU A 80 -14.27 9.61 2.60
N GLN A 81 -15.08 8.61 2.97
CA GLN A 81 -15.69 7.69 2.02
C GLN A 81 -16.61 8.45 1.05
N LYS A 82 -17.50 9.31 1.57
CA LYS A 82 -18.39 10.16 0.76
C LYS A 82 -17.61 11.05 -0.20
N ALA A 83 -16.59 11.75 0.29
CA ALA A 83 -15.76 12.63 -0.52
C ALA A 83 -15.05 11.86 -1.65
N CYS A 84 -14.46 10.70 -1.33
CA CYS A 84 -13.80 9.82 -2.31
C CYS A 84 -14.76 9.38 -3.42
N GLN A 85 -15.97 8.98 -3.05
CA GLN A 85 -16.98 8.52 -3.99
C GLN A 85 -17.49 9.66 -4.88
N GLN A 86 -17.80 10.82 -4.30
CA GLN A 86 -18.24 12.00 -5.04
C GLN A 86 -17.23 12.45 -6.09
N GLN A 87 -15.94 12.42 -5.75
CA GLN A 87 -14.88 12.78 -6.69
C GLN A 87 -14.63 11.72 -7.76
N SER A 88 -14.82 10.44 -7.44
CA SER A 88 -14.46 9.33 -8.34
C SER A 88 -15.59 8.87 -9.24
N PHE A 89 -16.85 9.02 -8.81
CA PHE A 89 -18.04 8.45 -9.43
C PHE A 89 -19.23 9.44 -9.39
N PRO A 90 -19.07 10.69 -9.87
CA PRO A 90 -20.12 11.69 -9.78
C PRO A 90 -21.37 11.33 -10.59
N GLN A 91 -21.19 10.69 -11.75
CA GLN A 91 -22.28 10.29 -12.64
C GLN A 91 -23.08 9.15 -12.02
N GLU A 92 -22.40 8.12 -11.53
CA GLU A 92 -23.05 6.95 -10.92
C GLU A 92 -23.83 7.31 -9.66
N ILE A 93 -23.31 8.23 -8.84
CA ILE A 93 -24.05 8.75 -7.68
C ILE A 93 -25.31 9.50 -8.13
N SER A 94 -25.21 10.32 -9.19
CA SER A 94 -26.36 11.04 -9.72
C SER A 94 -27.42 10.10 -10.28
N ASP A 95 -27.00 9.06 -11.00
CA ASP A 95 -27.90 8.05 -11.56
C ASP A 95 -28.61 7.27 -10.45
N LEU A 96 -27.87 6.80 -9.44
CA LEU A 96 -28.43 6.06 -8.30
C LEU A 96 -29.39 6.91 -7.47
N ARG A 97 -29.09 8.20 -7.26
CA ARG A 97 -30.00 9.14 -6.57
C ARG A 97 -31.30 9.36 -7.32
N ASN A 98 -31.25 9.34 -8.65
CA ASN A 98 -32.42 9.51 -9.51
C ASN A 98 -33.17 8.20 -9.77
N GLY A 99 -32.79 7.09 -9.11
CA GLY A 99 -33.38 5.76 -9.32
C GLY A 99 -33.10 5.17 -10.70
N LYS A 100 -32.13 5.72 -11.44
CA LYS A 100 -31.71 5.23 -12.75
C LYS A 100 -30.71 4.10 -12.60
N THR A 101 -30.68 3.20 -13.58
CA THR A 101 -29.64 2.17 -13.66
C THR A 101 -28.30 2.80 -14.03
N ILE A 102 -27.22 2.24 -13.48
CA ILE A 102 -25.86 2.69 -13.77
C ILE A 102 -25.58 2.51 -15.26
N SER A 103 -24.92 3.49 -15.88
CA SER A 103 -24.51 3.43 -17.29
C SER A 103 -23.67 2.19 -17.59
N THR A 104 -23.93 1.54 -18.73
CA THR A 104 -23.18 0.36 -19.23
C THR A 104 -21.69 0.63 -19.43
N ARG A 105 -21.31 1.90 -19.63
CA ARG A 105 -19.92 2.34 -19.80
C ARG A 105 -19.16 2.47 -18.48
N SER A 106 -19.85 2.46 -17.34
CA SER A 106 -19.21 2.57 -16.05
C SER A 106 -18.48 1.28 -15.68
N ARG A 107 -17.34 1.45 -14.98
CA ARG A 107 -16.58 0.35 -14.36
C ARG A 107 -17.40 -0.40 -13.30
N LEU A 108 -18.50 0.20 -12.85
CA LEU A 108 -19.38 -0.28 -11.79
C LEU A 108 -20.61 -1.03 -12.32
N TYR A 109 -20.87 -1.03 -13.63
CA TYR A 109 -22.08 -1.61 -14.23
C TYR A 109 -22.31 -3.09 -13.88
N LYS A 110 -21.24 -3.88 -13.82
CA LYS A 110 -21.31 -5.33 -13.52
C LYS A 110 -21.56 -5.65 -12.03
N LEU A 111 -21.59 -4.62 -11.17
CA LEU A 111 -21.73 -4.79 -9.73
C LEU A 111 -23.16 -4.45 -9.31
N SER A 112 -23.71 -5.24 -8.40
CA SER A 112 -24.97 -4.91 -7.72
C SER A 112 -24.68 -3.85 -6.66
N ILE A 113 -25.07 -2.60 -6.93
CA ILE A 113 -24.76 -1.45 -6.06
C ILE A 113 -26.03 -0.93 -5.41
N GLU A 114 -25.91 -0.58 -4.15
CA GLU A 114 -26.97 -0.02 -3.32
C GLU A 114 -26.48 1.28 -2.66
N MET A 115 -27.41 2.21 -2.47
CA MET A 115 -27.14 3.49 -1.83
C MET A 115 -27.64 3.46 -0.39
N HIS A 116 -26.71 3.54 0.58
CA HIS A 116 -27.03 3.59 2.01
C HIS A 116 -26.27 4.75 2.66
N ASP A 117 -26.95 5.60 3.43
CA ASP A 117 -26.38 6.80 4.08
C ASP A 117 -25.60 7.74 3.14
N ASN A 118 -26.01 7.85 1.86
CA ASN A 118 -25.26 8.55 0.80
C ASN A 118 -23.88 7.95 0.49
N ILE A 119 -23.64 6.67 0.81
CA ILE A 119 -22.41 5.93 0.50
C ILE A 119 -22.75 4.72 -0.38
N MET A 120 -22.09 4.61 -1.53
CA MET A 120 -22.31 3.51 -2.47
C MET A 120 -21.67 2.26 -1.91
N ARG A 121 -22.49 1.21 -1.75
CA ARG A 121 -22.08 -0.07 -1.20
C ARG A 121 -22.44 -1.18 -2.18
N ILE A 122 -21.70 -2.29 -2.09
CA ILE A 122 -22.02 -3.47 -2.88
C ILE A 122 -23.02 -4.33 -2.13
N LYS A 123 -24.04 -4.79 -2.85
CA LYS A 123 -24.93 -5.84 -2.39
C LYS A 123 -24.23 -7.18 -2.55
N THR A 124 -23.81 -7.79 -1.44
CA THR A 124 -23.19 -9.12 -1.45
C THR A 124 -24.22 -10.20 -1.12
N ARG A 125 -23.87 -11.46 -1.40
CA ARG A 125 -24.69 -12.63 -1.05
C ARG A 125 -24.69 -12.93 0.46
N ILE A 126 -23.81 -12.29 1.22
CA ILE A 126 -23.61 -12.52 2.66
C ILE A 126 -24.50 -11.59 3.50
N GLY A 127 -25.38 -10.80 2.87
CA GLY A 127 -26.24 -9.82 3.56
C GLY A 127 -27.17 -10.38 4.66
N ARG A 128 -27.35 -11.70 4.76
CA ARG A 128 -28.17 -12.37 5.79
C ARG A 128 -27.37 -12.97 6.95
N ALA A 129 -26.05 -12.78 7.00
CA ALA A 129 -25.22 -13.35 8.07
C ALA A 129 -25.26 -12.44 9.31
N ASP A 130 -25.85 -12.88 10.42
CA ASP A 130 -26.05 -12.03 11.59
C ASP A 130 -24.75 -11.67 12.33
N ASP A 131 -23.73 -12.52 12.26
CA ASP A 131 -22.44 -12.34 12.95
C ASP A 131 -21.52 -11.27 12.32
N LEU A 132 -21.92 -10.68 11.19
CA LEU A 132 -21.10 -9.73 10.44
C LEU A 132 -21.62 -8.30 10.54
N THR A 133 -20.69 -7.35 10.63
CA THR A 133 -21.01 -5.92 10.59
C THR A 133 -21.54 -5.52 9.23
N GLU A 134 -22.39 -4.48 9.18
CA GLU A 134 -22.92 -3.92 7.92
C GLU A 134 -21.83 -3.50 6.93
N MET A 135 -20.66 -3.10 7.42
CA MET A 135 -19.52 -2.77 6.56
C MET A 135 -18.89 -4.00 5.91
N GLN A 136 -18.91 -5.16 6.57
CA GLN A 136 -18.42 -6.42 6.01
C GLN A 136 -19.44 -7.04 5.05
N LYS A 137 -20.73 -6.96 5.40
CA LYS A 137 -21.83 -7.41 4.53
C LYS A 137 -21.91 -6.59 3.26
N HIS A 138 -21.83 -5.26 3.40
CA HIS A 138 -22.03 -4.30 2.34
C HIS A 138 -20.85 -3.33 2.26
N PRO A 139 -19.69 -3.77 1.72
CA PRO A 139 -18.48 -2.97 1.71
C PRO A 139 -18.65 -1.71 0.87
N PRO A 140 -18.20 -0.54 1.36
CA PRO A 140 -18.17 0.70 0.59
C PRO A 140 -17.26 0.57 -0.63
N ILE A 141 -17.70 1.16 -1.75
CA ILE A 141 -16.93 1.18 -3.00
C ILE A 141 -15.96 2.35 -2.97
N LEU A 142 -14.67 2.08 -3.21
CA LEU A 142 -13.64 3.11 -3.33
C LEU A 142 -12.91 2.97 -4.67
N SER A 143 -12.52 4.11 -5.25
CA SER A 143 -11.68 4.10 -6.44
C SER A 143 -10.23 3.82 -6.05
N GLY A 144 -9.59 2.83 -6.70
CA GLY A 144 -8.17 2.55 -6.47
C GLY A 144 -7.22 3.69 -6.88
N ASP A 145 -7.69 4.61 -7.72
CA ASP A 145 -6.90 5.77 -8.17
C ASP A 145 -6.87 6.90 -7.15
N HIS A 146 -7.89 6.94 -6.29
CA HIS A 146 -8.07 8.02 -5.34
C HIS A 146 -6.97 8.02 -4.28
N HIS A 147 -6.50 9.21 -3.90
CA HIS A 147 -5.37 9.37 -2.98
C HIS A 147 -5.61 8.68 -1.62
N ILE A 148 -6.79 8.87 -1.04
CA ILE A 148 -7.18 8.23 0.24
C ILE A 148 -7.06 6.70 0.17
N THR A 149 -7.57 6.10 -0.92
CA THR A 149 -7.50 4.65 -1.11
C THR A 149 -6.07 4.16 -1.24
N ARG A 150 -5.21 4.92 -1.92
CA ARG A 150 -3.77 4.58 -2.05
C ARG A 150 -3.06 4.66 -0.70
N LEU A 151 -3.34 5.70 0.09
CA LEU A 151 -2.81 5.84 1.45
C LEU A 151 -3.26 4.68 2.35
N TYR A 152 -4.53 4.28 2.26
CA TYR A 152 -5.05 3.13 2.98
C TYR A 152 -4.29 1.84 2.61
N ILE A 153 -4.16 1.53 1.32
CA ILE A 153 -3.43 0.33 0.86
C ILE A 153 -1.95 0.37 1.30
N GLU A 154 -1.30 1.53 1.20
CA GLU A 154 0.09 1.70 1.64
C GLU A 154 0.24 1.49 3.15
N HIS A 155 -0.70 2.01 3.93
CA HIS A 155 -0.75 1.79 5.36
C HIS A 155 -0.93 0.31 5.70
N THR A 156 -1.92 -0.36 5.11
CA THR A 156 -2.16 -1.80 5.28
C THR A 156 -0.93 -2.62 4.89
N HIS A 157 -0.25 -2.27 3.79
CA HIS A 157 0.98 -2.93 3.38
C HIS A 157 2.11 -2.82 4.42
N ARG A 158 2.24 -1.65 5.08
CA ARG A 158 3.22 -1.44 6.16
C ARG A 158 2.82 -2.18 7.44
N GLN A 159 1.53 -2.18 7.80
CA GLN A 159 1.00 -2.92 8.95
C GLN A 159 1.25 -4.43 8.82
N LEU A 160 1.12 -4.97 7.61
CA LEU A 160 1.44 -6.36 7.32
C LEU A 160 2.95 -6.61 7.13
N HIS A 161 3.82 -5.76 7.71
CA HIS A 161 5.27 -5.92 7.68
C HIS A 161 5.85 -6.12 6.28
N HIS A 162 5.30 -5.40 5.30
CA HIS A 162 5.67 -5.52 3.90
C HIS A 162 5.38 -6.88 3.26
N ALA A 163 4.28 -7.53 3.67
CA ALA A 163 3.76 -8.73 3.03
C ALA A 163 3.52 -8.53 1.52
N GLY A 164 3.37 -9.64 0.81
CA GLY A 164 3.11 -9.65 -0.63
C GLY A 164 1.81 -8.94 -1.02
N ALA A 165 1.62 -8.77 -2.34
CA ALA A 165 0.45 -8.10 -2.89
C ALA A 165 -0.87 -8.78 -2.47
N GLU A 166 -0.91 -10.12 -2.52
CA GLU A 166 -2.13 -10.88 -2.22
C GLU A 166 -2.56 -10.76 -0.75
N ALA A 167 -1.60 -10.82 0.19
CA ALA A 167 -1.89 -10.60 1.61
C ALA A 167 -2.47 -9.20 1.85
N THR A 168 -1.86 -8.18 1.24
CA THR A 168 -2.34 -6.79 1.35
C THR A 168 -3.73 -6.62 0.75
N ILE A 169 -3.99 -7.23 -0.42
CA ILE A 169 -5.30 -7.19 -1.09
C ILE A 169 -6.36 -7.85 -0.22
N ASN A 170 -6.07 -9.01 0.36
CA ASN A 170 -7.02 -9.74 1.19
C ASN A 170 -7.40 -8.95 2.43
N GLU A 171 -6.43 -8.31 3.09
CA GLU A 171 -6.69 -7.44 4.23
C GLU A 171 -7.54 -6.22 3.86
N CYS A 172 -7.24 -5.58 2.73
CA CYS A 172 -8.05 -4.45 2.25
C CYS A 172 -9.51 -4.85 1.95
N ARG A 173 -9.72 -6.06 1.41
CA ARG A 173 -11.03 -6.58 1.02
C ARG A 173 -11.96 -6.87 2.20
N GLN A 174 -11.42 -7.01 3.41
CA GLN A 174 -12.24 -7.21 4.61
C GLN A 174 -13.09 -5.96 4.94
N ARG A 175 -12.68 -4.77 4.48
CA ARG A 175 -13.34 -3.50 4.81
C ARG A 175 -13.93 -2.77 3.60
N TYR A 176 -13.24 -2.78 2.45
CA TYR A 176 -13.65 -1.99 1.29
C TYR A 176 -13.62 -2.79 0.00
N TYR A 177 -14.49 -2.39 -0.93
CA TYR A 177 -14.40 -2.81 -2.31
C TYR A 177 -13.63 -1.77 -3.12
N ILE A 178 -12.37 -2.05 -3.42
CA ILE A 178 -11.51 -1.14 -4.16
C ILE A 178 -11.46 -1.54 -5.64
N THR A 179 -11.83 -0.61 -6.53
CA THR A 179 -11.72 -0.84 -7.97
C THR A 179 -10.26 -0.96 -8.39
N ARG A 180 -9.95 -1.91 -9.28
CA ARG A 180 -8.59 -2.19 -9.78
C ARG A 180 -7.53 -2.44 -8.70
N ILE A 181 -7.94 -2.91 -7.51
CA ILE A 181 -7.07 -3.06 -6.33
C ILE A 181 -5.74 -3.75 -6.64
N ARG A 182 -5.75 -4.86 -7.39
CA ARG A 182 -4.53 -5.62 -7.69
C ARG A 182 -3.48 -4.80 -8.43
N THR A 183 -3.90 -3.95 -9.37
CA THR A 183 -2.97 -3.08 -10.12
C THR A 183 -2.36 -2.02 -9.20
N VAL A 184 -3.19 -1.36 -8.41
CA VAL A 184 -2.81 -0.29 -7.49
C VAL A 184 -1.88 -0.82 -6.39
N THR A 185 -2.22 -1.95 -5.77
CA THR A 185 -1.40 -2.58 -4.72
C THR A 185 -0.03 -2.98 -5.26
N ARG A 186 0.05 -3.59 -6.45
CA ARG A 186 1.35 -3.93 -7.07
C ARG A 186 2.18 -2.69 -7.33
N ASP A 187 1.55 -1.61 -7.75
CA ASP A 187 2.19 -0.32 -7.96
C ASP A 187 2.74 0.29 -6.67
N ILE A 188 1.97 0.25 -5.58
CA ILE A 188 2.39 0.72 -4.26
C ILE A 188 3.59 -0.11 -3.76
N ILE A 189 3.49 -1.43 -3.81
CA ILE A 189 4.57 -2.34 -3.38
C ILE A 189 5.84 -2.14 -4.23
N ARG A 190 5.70 -1.89 -5.54
CA ARG A 190 6.85 -1.62 -6.43
C ARG A 190 7.59 -0.32 -6.05
N ARG A 191 6.85 0.69 -5.57
CA ARG A 191 7.40 1.99 -5.12
C ARG A 191 7.92 1.96 -3.68
N CYS A 192 7.50 0.98 -2.88
CA CYS A 192 7.92 0.79 -1.50
C CYS A 192 9.42 0.52 -1.40
N ILE A 193 10.15 1.40 -0.69
CA ILE A 193 11.62 1.32 -0.57
C ILE A 193 12.07 0.01 0.09
N PRO A 194 11.53 -0.41 1.26
CA PRO A 194 11.86 -1.70 1.86
C PRO A 194 11.66 -2.89 0.92
N CYS A 195 10.53 -2.94 0.20
CA CYS A 195 10.27 -4.02 -0.75
C CYS A 195 11.21 -3.99 -1.95
N ARG A 196 11.58 -2.79 -2.43
CA ARG A 196 12.53 -2.62 -3.53
C ARG A 196 13.91 -3.09 -3.14
N ILE A 197 14.36 -2.80 -1.91
CA ILE A 197 15.63 -3.29 -1.36
C ILE A 197 15.58 -4.81 -1.23
N LYS A 198 14.52 -5.38 -0.64
CA LYS A 198 14.34 -6.84 -0.49
C LYS A 198 14.32 -7.58 -1.84
N ARG A 199 13.79 -6.95 -2.90
CA ARG A 199 13.73 -7.53 -4.25
C ARG A 199 15.04 -7.37 -5.03
N ALA A 200 15.89 -6.42 -4.66
CA ALA A 200 17.15 -6.22 -5.34
C ALA A 200 17.99 -7.48 -5.17
N SER A 201 18.21 -8.21 -6.27
CA SER A 201 19.22 -9.26 -6.29
C SER A 201 20.56 -8.60 -6.00
N PRO A 202 21.40 -9.17 -5.12
CA PRO A 202 22.82 -8.85 -5.15
C PRO A 202 23.27 -9.00 -6.60
N ARG A 203 23.96 -7.99 -7.14
CA ARG A 203 24.72 -8.23 -8.35
C ARG A 203 25.72 -9.29 -7.94
N LEU A 204 25.63 -10.48 -8.52
CA LEU A 204 26.73 -11.41 -8.45
C LEU A 204 27.90 -10.63 -9.06
N THR A 205 28.83 -10.23 -8.22
CA THR A 205 30.18 -9.93 -8.67
C THR A 205 30.59 -11.15 -9.47
N SER A 206 30.93 -10.95 -10.74
CA SER A 206 31.60 -11.97 -11.54
C SER A 206 32.97 -12.18 -10.91
N HIS A 207 32.99 -12.85 -9.75
CA HIS A 207 34.14 -13.63 -9.36
C HIS A 207 34.22 -14.70 -10.44
N GLY A 208 35.33 -14.71 -11.17
CA GLY A 208 35.56 -15.61 -12.29
C GLY A 208 35.02 -16.99 -11.98
N GLY A 209 34.38 -17.61 -12.97
CA GLY A 209 33.80 -18.94 -12.83
C GLY A 209 34.80 -19.89 -12.15
N PRO A 210 34.29 -20.91 -11.42
CA PRO A 210 35.16 -21.87 -10.76
C PRO A 210 36.19 -22.43 -11.77
N PRO A 211 37.45 -22.67 -11.35
CA PRO A 211 38.45 -23.23 -12.25
C PRO A 211 37.92 -24.48 -12.95
N LEU A 212 38.18 -24.59 -14.26
CA LEU A 212 37.68 -25.65 -15.15
C LEU A 212 38.07 -27.08 -14.71
N GLU A 213 38.92 -27.20 -13.68
CA GLU A 213 39.52 -28.45 -13.22
C GLU A 213 38.68 -29.23 -12.18
N GLN A 214 37.48 -28.76 -11.83
CA GLN A 214 36.51 -29.52 -11.02
C GLN A 214 35.32 -30.07 -11.81
N VAL A 215 35.44 -30.22 -13.14
CA VAL A 215 34.50 -31.05 -13.91
C VAL A 215 34.90 -32.51 -13.71
N GLY A 216 34.58 -33.04 -12.53
CA GLY A 216 34.60 -34.48 -12.30
C GLY A 216 33.59 -35.13 -13.24
N THR A 217 34.08 -35.91 -14.19
CA THR A 217 33.29 -36.90 -14.91
C THR A 217 32.74 -37.90 -13.90
N SER A 218 31.48 -37.75 -13.50
CA SER A 218 30.69 -38.86 -12.99
C SER A 218 29.40 -38.98 -13.82
N PRO A 219 29.09 -40.19 -14.32
CA PRO A 219 27.92 -40.40 -15.15
C PRO A 219 26.66 -40.30 -14.28
N THR A 220 25.64 -39.63 -14.81
CA THR A 220 24.29 -39.56 -14.23
C THR A 220 23.67 -40.95 -14.11
N PRO A 221 22.95 -41.27 -13.03
CA PRO A 221 21.76 -42.08 -13.10
C PRO A 221 20.56 -41.15 -13.35
N VAL A 222 19.94 -41.34 -14.51
CA VAL A 222 18.63 -40.82 -14.89
C VAL A 222 17.57 -41.19 -13.84
N HIS A 223 16.89 -40.18 -13.28
CA HIS A 223 15.54 -40.34 -12.76
C HIS A 223 14.68 -39.16 -13.23
N LEU A 224 13.93 -39.45 -14.30
CA LEU A 224 12.90 -38.66 -14.99
C LEU A 224 11.58 -39.32 -14.51
N HIS A 225 10.55 -38.71 -13.90
CA HIS A 225 9.78 -37.47 -14.10
C HIS A 225 8.93 -37.22 -12.81
N GLY A 226 8.27 -36.08 -12.53
CA GLY A 226 7.75 -35.10 -13.47
C GLY A 226 7.17 -33.81 -12.87
N ASP A 227 6.67 -33.02 -13.81
CA ASP A 227 5.82 -31.83 -13.69
C ASP A 227 6.48 -30.47 -13.46
N ARG A 228 7.27 -30.05 -14.45
CA ARG A 228 7.50 -28.61 -14.69
C ARG A 228 7.56 -28.16 -16.17
N LEU A 229 6.92 -28.86 -17.10
CA LEU A 229 6.82 -28.42 -18.50
C LEU A 229 5.39 -28.43 -19.03
N LEU A 230 4.58 -27.47 -18.57
CA LEU A 230 3.26 -27.17 -19.15
C LEU A 230 3.09 -25.68 -19.49
N ARG A 231 4.16 -25.00 -19.92
CA ARG A 231 4.07 -23.60 -20.38
C ARG A 231 4.68 -23.30 -21.75
N ALA A 232 5.19 -24.30 -22.47
CA ALA A 232 5.78 -24.07 -23.80
C ALA A 232 4.99 -24.67 -24.98
N ALA A 233 3.88 -25.39 -24.73
CA ALA A 233 3.17 -26.13 -25.79
C ALA A 233 1.81 -25.53 -26.23
N ASN A 234 1.52 -24.25 -25.96
CA ASN A 234 0.25 -23.61 -26.36
C ASN A 234 0.43 -22.36 -27.25
N SER A 235 1.58 -22.17 -27.88
CA SER A 235 1.80 -21.06 -28.83
C SER A 235 1.81 -21.47 -30.31
N GLU A 236 1.64 -22.75 -30.66
CA GLU A 236 1.77 -23.21 -32.06
C GLU A 236 0.55 -23.90 -32.67
N ASN A 237 -0.61 -23.95 -31.99
CA ASN A 237 -1.86 -24.46 -32.58
C ASN A 237 -2.93 -23.36 -32.70
N ARG A 238 -2.68 -22.33 -33.51
CA ARG A 238 -3.73 -21.40 -33.98
C ARG A 238 -3.59 -20.99 -35.45
N SER A 239 -3.11 -21.91 -36.29
CA SER A 239 -3.33 -21.87 -37.73
C SER A 239 -3.89 -23.22 -38.16
N ASN A 240 -5.00 -23.20 -38.89
CA ASN A 240 -5.81 -24.32 -39.38
C ASN A 240 -7.00 -24.66 -38.47
N TYR A 241 -8.04 -23.82 -38.54
CA TYR A 241 -9.39 -24.27 -38.91
C TYR A 241 -10.09 -23.08 -39.59
N GLU A 242 -10.57 -23.36 -40.80
CA GLU A 242 -11.65 -22.63 -41.48
C GLU A 242 -12.94 -22.62 -40.64
#